data_AF-A0A7X8E0I1-F1
#
_entry.id   AF-A0A7X8E0I1-F1
#
_cell.length_a   1.000
_cell.length_b   1.000
_cell.length_c   1.000
_cell.angle_alpha   90.00
_cell.angle_beta   90.00
_cell.angle_gamma   90.00
#
_symmetry.space_group_name_H-M   'P 1'
#
loop_
_entity.id
_entity.type
_entity.pdbx_description
1 polymer ?
#
loop_
_entity_poly.entity_id
_entity_poly.type
_entity_poly.pdbx_seq_one_letter_code
_entity_poly.pdbx_strand_id
1 'polypeptide(L)'
;MRVLPLIAGLSLCASVGAQSQTYIADLEQSLWRLTSDSAIECRLEHPIPRFGTGAFVSRAGKNTNLVFTLSPLRAQAKTQSAVLKSEPPYWQPGRAANALSKVTFYKQFDAMVEDQAAWIMLDELSQGRWPTFYFNDWYRNDQTTGVGLSSVNFRARYAAFLDCQANLLPYSFEDIAFSVLNYVNNADTLTPHSSQRLDRI
;
A
#
# COMPACT_ATOMS: atom_id res chain seq x y z
N MET A 1 72.05 29.57 11.78
CA MET A 1 70.73 29.14 12.31
C MET A 1 69.72 29.34 11.19
N ARG A 2 69.27 28.26 10.55
CA ARG A 2 68.30 28.28 9.44
C ARG A 2 66.96 27.79 9.98
N VAL A 3 65.94 28.64 9.94
CA VAL A 3 64.60 28.33 10.43
C VAL A 3 63.74 28.02 9.19
N LEU A 4 63.27 26.78 9.08
CA LEU A 4 62.34 26.35 8.02
C LEU A 4 60.91 26.42 8.59
N PRO A 5 59.97 27.17 7.98
CA PRO A 5 58.60 27.16 8.45
C PRO A 5 57.85 25.94 7.88
N LEU A 6 57.26 25.17 8.78
CA LEU A 6 56.43 24.01 8.48
C LEU A 6 55.03 24.52 8.12
N ILE A 7 54.70 24.58 6.83
CA ILE A 7 53.35 24.94 6.36
C ILE A 7 52.47 23.69 6.49
N ALA A 8 51.70 23.62 7.57
CA ALA A 8 50.69 22.58 7.78
C ALA A 8 49.47 22.89 6.91
N GLY A 9 49.33 22.18 5.78
CA GLY A 9 48.16 22.27 4.90
C GLY A 9 46.92 21.66 5.56
N LEU A 10 45.96 22.52 5.91
CA LEU A 10 44.65 22.15 6.44
C LEU A 10 43.79 21.59 5.29
N SER A 11 43.77 20.27 5.14
CA SER A 11 42.94 19.58 4.14
C SER A 11 41.47 19.58 4.61
N LEU A 12 40.63 20.42 4.00
CA LEU A 12 39.17 20.38 4.20
C LEU A 12 38.61 19.17 3.43
N CYS A 13 38.32 18.08 4.14
CA CYS A 13 37.48 17.01 3.61
C CYS A 13 36.03 17.49 3.55
N ALA A 14 35.54 17.83 2.36
CA ALA A 14 34.11 18.03 2.12
C ALA A 14 33.43 16.64 2.04
N SER A 15 32.74 16.24 3.10
CA SER A 15 31.89 15.06 3.09
C SER A 15 30.61 15.34 2.31
N VAL A 16 30.54 14.84 1.07
CA VAL A 16 29.30 14.81 0.28
C VAL A 16 28.37 13.77 0.91
N GLY A 17 27.38 14.22 1.68
CA GLY A 17 26.36 13.35 2.27
C GLY A 17 25.51 12.70 1.18
N ALA A 18 25.38 11.37 1.21
CA ALA A 18 24.45 10.64 0.35
C ALA A 18 23.01 11.10 0.66
N GLN A 19 22.39 11.81 -0.28
CA GLN A 19 21.04 12.34 -0.11
C GLN A 19 20.01 11.20 -0.29
N SER A 20 19.45 10.73 0.82
CA SER A 20 18.30 9.82 0.82
C SER A 20 17.14 10.49 0.08
N GLN A 21 16.59 9.78 -0.91
CA GLN A 21 15.46 10.30 -1.69
C GLN A 21 14.17 9.75 -1.13
N THR A 22 13.20 10.62 -0.89
CA THR A 22 11.85 10.19 -0.47
C THR A 22 10.83 10.64 -1.51
N TYR A 23 9.95 9.73 -1.90
CA TYR A 23 8.79 9.98 -2.74
C TYR A 23 7.54 9.96 -1.86
N ILE A 24 6.87 11.09 -1.74
CA ILE A 24 5.61 11.22 -1.02
C ILE A 24 4.79 12.34 -1.68
N ALA A 25 3.47 12.24 -1.61
CA ALA A 25 2.58 13.29 -2.09
C ALA A 25 2.55 14.46 -1.09
N ASP A 26 2.89 15.65 -1.57
CA ASP A 26 2.74 16.89 -0.81
C ASP A 26 1.25 17.23 -0.58
N LEU A 27 0.97 18.23 0.26
CA LEU A 27 -0.42 18.58 0.63
C LEU A 27 -1.33 18.82 -0.58
N GLU A 28 -0.81 19.49 -1.62
CA GLU A 28 -1.56 19.81 -2.83
C GLU A 28 -1.72 18.61 -3.79
N GLN A 29 -0.77 17.68 -3.75
CA GLN A 29 -0.74 16.51 -4.64
C GLN A 29 -1.43 15.30 -4.01
N SER A 30 -1.64 15.30 -2.69
CA SER A 30 -2.25 14.19 -1.98
C SER A 30 -3.72 14.05 -2.30
N LEU A 31 -4.03 13.02 -3.09
CA LEU A 31 -5.36 12.67 -3.51
C LEU A 31 -5.66 11.23 -3.13
N TRP A 32 -6.84 10.98 -2.58
CA TRP A 32 -7.37 9.65 -2.34
C TRP A 32 -8.64 9.45 -3.19
N ARG A 33 -8.73 8.31 -3.87
CA ARG A 33 -9.84 7.99 -4.77
C ARG A 33 -10.34 6.57 -4.51
N LEU A 34 -11.65 6.43 -4.38
CA LEU A 34 -12.28 5.12 -4.43
C LEU A 34 -12.50 4.79 -5.91
N THR A 35 -11.63 3.96 -6.49
CA THR A 35 -11.66 3.61 -7.92
C THR A 35 -12.51 2.38 -8.21
N SER A 36 -12.79 1.56 -7.20
CA SER A 36 -13.81 0.52 -7.22
C SER A 36 -14.69 0.63 -6.00
N ASP A 37 -16.00 0.71 -6.23
CA ASP A 37 -17.07 0.73 -5.23
C ASP A 37 -18.17 -0.21 -5.72
N SER A 38 -18.02 -1.50 -5.42
CA SER A 38 -18.90 -2.54 -5.93
C SER A 38 -19.05 -3.67 -4.91
N ALA A 39 -20.09 -4.48 -5.06
CA ALA A 39 -20.33 -5.63 -4.20
C ALA A 39 -19.23 -6.72 -4.29
N ILE A 40 -18.32 -6.65 -5.28
CA ILE A 40 -17.25 -7.64 -5.50
C ILE A 40 -15.84 -7.14 -5.16
N GLU A 41 -15.58 -5.84 -5.30
CA GLU A 41 -14.27 -5.23 -5.02
C GLU A 41 -14.42 -3.78 -4.57
N CYS A 42 -13.70 -3.43 -3.50
CA CYS A 42 -13.47 -2.09 -3.01
C CYS A 42 -12.00 -1.72 -3.21
N ARG A 43 -11.73 -0.59 -3.85
CA ARG A 43 -10.35 -0.15 -4.16
C ARG A 43 -10.15 1.31 -3.83
N LEU A 44 -9.28 1.58 -2.86
CA LEU A 44 -8.89 2.92 -2.41
C LEU A 44 -7.46 3.22 -2.86
N GLU A 45 -7.31 4.11 -3.83
CA GLU A 45 -6.05 4.47 -4.47
C GLU A 45 -5.49 5.82 -4.04
N HIS A 46 -4.15 5.87 -3.98
CA HIS A 46 -3.35 7.04 -3.74
C HIS A 46 -2.17 7.10 -4.74
N PRO A 47 -2.17 8.07 -5.67
CA PRO A 47 -1.02 8.28 -6.54
C PRO A 47 0.15 8.86 -5.73
N ILE A 48 1.35 8.30 -5.94
CA ILE A 48 2.60 8.75 -5.32
C ILE A 48 3.45 9.43 -6.40
N PRO A 49 3.59 10.76 -6.35
CA PRO A 49 4.28 11.53 -7.37
C PRO A 49 5.69 11.00 -7.69
N ARG A 50 5.97 10.82 -8.98
CA ARG A 50 7.25 10.32 -9.53
C ARG A 50 7.63 8.89 -9.14
N PHE A 51 6.77 8.17 -8.42
CA PHE A 51 7.03 6.77 -8.04
C PHE A 51 6.02 5.79 -8.63
N GLY A 52 4.71 6.00 -8.45
CA GLY A 52 3.70 4.99 -8.75
C GLY A 52 2.35 5.26 -8.10
N THR A 53 1.62 4.20 -7.81
CA THR A 53 0.32 4.24 -7.12
C THR A 53 0.29 3.22 -6.00
N GLY A 54 -0.15 3.63 -4.81
CA GLY A 54 -0.52 2.72 -3.73
C GLY A 54 -2.01 2.49 -3.72
N ALA A 55 -2.47 1.27 -3.49
CA ALA A 55 -3.89 0.94 -3.45
C ALA A 55 -4.21 -0.07 -2.34
N PHE A 56 -5.21 0.24 -1.52
CA PHE A 56 -5.85 -0.72 -0.64
C PHE A 56 -7.00 -1.40 -1.39
N VAL A 57 -6.99 -2.72 -1.41
CA VAL A 57 -7.95 -3.54 -2.15
C VAL A 57 -8.57 -4.53 -1.20
N SER A 58 -9.91 -4.58 -1.20
CA SER A 58 -10.68 -5.61 -0.52
C SER A 58 -11.65 -6.24 -1.49
N ARG A 59 -11.79 -7.56 -1.45
CA ARG A 59 -12.62 -8.33 -2.38
C ARG A 59 -13.65 -9.16 -1.64
N ALA A 60 -14.77 -9.40 -2.30
CA ALA A 60 -15.81 -10.29 -1.83
C ALA A 60 -15.28 -11.70 -1.58
N GLY A 61 -15.73 -12.30 -0.49
CA GLY A 61 -15.22 -13.57 0.00
C GLY A 61 -15.77 -13.89 1.39
N LYS A 62 -15.52 -15.11 1.85
CA LYS A 62 -15.99 -15.58 3.17
C LYS A 62 -15.34 -14.83 4.33
N ASN A 63 -14.12 -14.32 4.13
CA ASN A 63 -13.35 -13.59 5.11
C ASN A 63 -12.98 -12.22 4.53
N THR A 64 -12.92 -11.19 5.39
CA THR A 64 -12.43 -9.87 5.01
C THR A 64 -10.96 -9.94 4.64
N ASN A 65 -10.67 -9.92 3.33
CA ASN A 65 -9.32 -9.89 2.81
C ASN A 65 -8.97 -8.44 2.44
N LEU A 66 -7.94 -7.88 3.09
CA LEU A 66 -7.40 -6.56 2.78
C LEU A 66 -5.96 -6.72 2.35
N VAL A 67 -5.65 -6.20 1.16
CA VAL A 67 -4.29 -6.16 0.62
C VAL A 67 -3.96 -4.73 0.25
N PHE A 68 -2.78 -4.27 0.65
CA PHE A 68 -2.17 -3.09 0.08
C PHE A 68 -1.22 -3.50 -1.05
N THR A 69 -1.34 -2.81 -2.18
CA THR A 69 -0.51 -3.00 -3.37
C THR A 69 0.20 -1.69 -3.70
N LEU A 70 1.49 -1.77 -3.98
CA LEU A 70 2.30 -0.65 -4.42
C LEU A 70 2.83 -0.95 -5.81
N SER A 71 2.26 -0.24 -6.80
CA SER A 71 2.56 -0.40 -8.22
C SER A 71 3.48 0.74 -8.67
N PRO A 72 4.79 0.49 -8.85
CA PRO A 72 5.73 1.51 -9.31
C PRO A 72 5.57 1.78 -10.82
N LEU A 73 5.88 3.01 -11.26
CA LEU A 73 5.93 3.39 -12.68
C LEU A 73 7.04 2.66 -13.45
N ARG A 74 8.09 2.23 -12.74
CA ARG A 74 9.22 1.47 -13.28
C ARG A 74 9.27 0.12 -12.59
N ALA A 75 9.30 -0.95 -13.37
CA ALA A 75 9.43 -2.30 -12.84
C ALA A 75 10.70 -2.44 -11.98
N GLN A 76 10.61 -3.19 -10.89
CA GLN A 76 11.77 -3.45 -10.04
C GLN A 76 12.77 -4.36 -10.77
N ALA A 77 14.04 -3.95 -10.81
CA ALA A 77 15.11 -4.70 -11.48
C ALA A 77 15.50 -5.98 -10.72
N LYS A 78 15.32 -6.01 -9.40
CA LYS A 78 15.68 -7.10 -8.50
C LYS A 78 14.65 -7.28 -7.40
N THR A 79 14.54 -8.50 -6.90
CA THR A 79 13.81 -8.78 -5.66
C THR A 79 14.63 -8.26 -4.49
N GLN A 80 14.02 -7.47 -3.61
CA GLN A 80 14.67 -6.90 -2.45
C GLN A 80 13.73 -6.78 -1.25
N SER A 81 14.28 -6.69 -0.05
CA SER A 81 13.47 -6.43 1.15
C SER A 81 13.34 -4.93 1.37
N ALA A 82 12.13 -4.50 1.70
CA ALA A 82 11.79 -3.16 2.14
C ALA A 82 11.36 -3.18 3.61
N VAL A 83 11.66 -2.12 4.35
CA VAL A 83 11.18 -1.91 5.71
C VAL A 83 10.03 -0.92 5.67
N LEU A 84 8.87 -1.34 6.17
CA LEU A 84 7.72 -0.47 6.33
C LEU A 84 7.77 0.20 7.72
N LYS A 85 7.75 1.52 7.75
CA LYS A 85 7.72 2.33 8.97
C LYS A 85 6.52 3.25 8.94
N SER A 86 5.94 3.53 10.09
CA SER A 86 5.03 4.66 10.26
C SER A 86 5.83 5.89 10.66
N GLU A 87 5.73 6.97 9.89
CA GLU A 87 6.43 8.23 10.15
C GLU A 87 5.46 9.35 10.51
N PRO A 88 5.86 10.33 11.33
CA PRO A 88 5.07 11.55 11.45
C PRO A 88 5.15 12.39 10.16
N PRO A 89 4.14 13.23 9.88
CA PRO A 89 4.27 14.24 8.85
C PRO A 89 5.35 15.27 9.24
N TYR A 90 5.97 15.90 8.25
CA TYR A 90 7.10 16.83 8.46
C TYR A 90 6.75 18.05 9.34
N TRP A 91 5.48 18.42 9.44
CA TRP A 91 4.98 19.54 10.25
C TRP A 91 4.55 19.14 11.67
N GLN A 92 4.68 17.87 12.06
CA GLN A 92 4.45 17.41 13.44
C GLN A 92 5.75 16.87 14.05
N PRO A 93 6.71 17.74 14.36
CA PRO A 93 7.95 17.31 15.01
C PRO A 93 7.66 16.73 16.39
N GLY A 94 8.49 15.77 16.83
CA GLY A 94 8.45 15.21 18.19
C GLY A 94 7.81 13.83 18.35
N ARG A 95 7.22 13.25 17.29
CA ARG A 95 6.78 11.85 17.30
C ARG A 95 7.83 10.96 16.62
N ALA A 96 8.22 9.86 17.23
CA ALA A 96 9.20 8.95 16.66
C ALA A 96 8.59 8.09 15.53
N ALA A 97 9.40 7.71 14.55
CA ALA A 97 9.01 6.71 13.56
C ALA A 97 8.95 5.32 14.20
N ASN A 98 7.89 4.55 13.90
CA ASN A 98 7.71 3.20 14.42
C ASN A 98 7.87 2.19 13.29
N ALA A 99 8.64 1.12 13.49
CA ALA A 99 8.69 0.03 12.52
C ALA A 99 7.38 -0.78 12.56
N LEU A 100 6.77 -1.01 11.39
CA LEU A 100 5.53 -1.78 11.29
C LEU A 100 5.83 -3.23 10.90
N SER A 101 6.47 -3.43 9.74
CA SER A 101 6.74 -4.75 9.20
C SER A 101 7.89 -4.73 8.18
N LYS A 102 8.39 -5.92 7.83
CA LYS A 102 9.28 -6.10 6.67
C LYS A 102 8.45 -6.63 5.51
N VAL A 103 8.66 -6.04 4.35
CA VAL A 103 7.93 -6.35 3.12
C VAL A 103 8.94 -6.77 2.06
N THR A 104 8.56 -7.67 1.16
CA THR A 104 9.42 -8.08 0.06
C THR A 104 8.91 -7.46 -1.23
N PHE A 105 9.79 -6.75 -1.92
CA PHE A 105 9.52 -6.21 -3.25
C PHE A 105 10.03 -7.24 -4.24
N TYR A 106 9.13 -7.87 -4.98
CA TYR A 106 9.50 -8.90 -5.96
C TYR A 106 9.88 -8.27 -7.30
N LYS A 107 10.85 -8.86 -7.99
CA LYS A 107 11.24 -8.45 -9.34
C LYS A 107 10.01 -8.53 -10.26
N GLN A 108 9.75 -7.49 -11.05
CA GLN A 108 8.63 -7.43 -12.03
C GLN A 108 7.21 -7.54 -11.44
N PHE A 109 7.04 -7.53 -10.12
CA PHE A 109 5.73 -7.53 -9.48
C PHE A 109 5.55 -6.31 -8.58
N ASP A 110 4.29 -6.01 -8.29
CA ASP A 110 3.93 -5.00 -7.32
C ASP A 110 4.32 -5.47 -5.92
N ALA A 111 4.72 -4.53 -5.07
CA ALA A 111 4.94 -4.86 -3.67
C ALA A 111 3.58 -5.01 -2.97
N MET A 112 3.43 -6.08 -2.20
CA MET A 112 2.18 -6.41 -1.54
C MET A 112 2.37 -6.46 -0.02
N VAL A 113 1.40 -5.93 0.71
CA VAL A 113 1.28 -6.05 2.16
C VAL A 113 -0.10 -6.62 2.46
N GLU A 114 -0.13 -7.76 3.14
CA GLU A 114 -1.36 -8.52 3.34
C GLU A 114 -1.81 -8.48 4.81
N ASP A 115 -3.09 -8.80 5.02
CA ASP A 115 -3.71 -9.05 6.32
C ASP A 115 -3.51 -7.92 7.33
N GLN A 116 -3.03 -8.27 8.53
CA GLN A 116 -2.92 -7.37 9.68
C GLN A 116 -2.01 -6.17 9.37
N ALA A 117 -0.96 -6.34 8.57
CA ALA A 117 -0.04 -5.25 8.25
C ALA A 117 -0.72 -4.18 7.38
N ALA A 118 -1.59 -4.59 6.45
CA ALA A 118 -2.39 -3.66 5.64
C ALA A 118 -3.41 -2.89 6.51
N TRP A 119 -4.03 -3.57 7.47
CA TRP A 119 -4.93 -2.94 8.43
C TRP A 119 -4.23 -1.90 9.32
N ILE A 120 -3.03 -2.24 9.82
CA ILE A 120 -2.22 -1.30 10.59
C ILE A 120 -1.85 -0.08 9.74
N MET A 121 -1.56 -0.24 8.44
CA MET A 121 -1.30 0.91 7.57
C MET A 121 -2.50 1.86 7.45
N LEU A 122 -3.73 1.32 7.32
CA LEU A 122 -4.94 2.14 7.30
C LEU A 122 -5.16 2.87 8.62
N ASP A 123 -4.93 2.19 9.75
CA ASP A 123 -5.04 2.79 11.09
C ASP A 123 -4.03 3.93 11.27
N GLU A 124 -2.77 3.73 10.93
CA GLU A 124 -1.72 4.76 11.00
C GLU A 124 -2.06 5.97 10.12
N LEU A 125 -2.55 5.75 8.90
CA LEU A 125 -3.05 6.83 8.02
C LEU A 125 -4.22 7.58 8.65
N SER A 126 -5.16 6.86 9.29
CA SER A 126 -6.32 7.46 9.96
C SER A 126 -5.92 8.35 11.14
N GLN A 127 -4.82 8.02 11.81
CA GLN A 127 -4.21 8.79 12.90
C GLN A 127 -3.32 9.95 12.40
N GLY A 128 -3.27 10.16 11.08
CA GLY A 128 -2.51 11.23 10.45
C GLY A 128 -1.04 10.89 10.17
N ARG A 129 -0.61 9.65 10.40
CA ARG A 129 0.76 9.20 10.16
C ARG A 129 0.96 8.73 8.72
N TRP A 130 2.22 8.67 8.31
CA TRP A 130 2.64 8.43 6.93
C TRP A 130 3.42 7.11 6.84
N PRO A 131 2.73 5.98 6.54
CA PRO A 131 3.40 4.73 6.25
C PRO A 131 4.38 4.89 5.08
N THR A 132 5.63 4.55 5.31
CA THR A 132 6.74 4.76 4.39
C THR A 132 7.58 3.50 4.27
N PHE A 133 7.79 3.06 3.03
CA PHE A 133 8.63 1.94 2.65
C PHE A 133 10.06 2.42 2.40
N TYR A 134 11.02 1.76 3.02
CA TYR A 134 12.45 2.03 2.85
C TYR A 134 13.16 0.83 2.22
N PHE A 135 13.84 1.06 1.11
CA PHE A 135 14.60 0.03 0.39
C PHE A 135 15.80 0.67 -0.33
N ASN A 136 16.68 -0.16 -0.91
CA ASN A 136 17.84 0.32 -1.65
C ASN A 136 17.50 0.39 -3.15
N ASP A 137 17.53 1.58 -3.73
CA ASP A 137 17.13 1.77 -5.12
C ASP A 137 18.28 1.41 -6.07
N TRP A 138 18.13 0.28 -6.77
CA TRP A 138 19.07 -0.20 -7.79
C TRP A 138 19.34 0.85 -8.89
N TYR A 139 18.33 1.65 -9.25
CA TYR A 139 18.48 2.69 -10.28
C TYR A 139 19.27 3.91 -9.80
N ARG A 140 19.56 4.00 -8.50
CA ARG A 140 20.26 5.12 -7.86
C ARG A 140 21.49 4.64 -7.09
N ASN A 141 22.27 3.72 -7.66
CA ASN A 141 23.50 3.19 -7.06
C ASN A 141 23.26 2.60 -5.65
N ASP A 142 22.16 1.87 -5.49
CA ASP A 142 21.72 1.25 -4.22
C ASP A 142 21.55 2.24 -3.05
N GLN A 143 21.27 3.52 -3.35
CA GLN A 143 20.94 4.50 -2.33
C GLN A 143 19.60 4.18 -1.66
N THR A 144 19.56 4.36 -0.34
CA THR A 144 18.31 4.24 0.42
C THR A 144 17.28 5.23 -0.09
N THR A 145 16.10 4.71 -0.41
CA THR A 145 14.98 5.45 -0.97
C THR A 145 13.74 5.15 -0.14
N GLY A 146 13.02 6.22 0.21
CA GLY A 146 11.74 6.19 0.91
C GLY A 146 10.58 6.35 -0.07
N VAL A 147 9.50 5.60 0.12
CA VAL A 147 8.24 5.76 -0.61
C VAL A 147 7.10 5.77 0.38
N GLY A 148 6.45 6.92 0.56
CA GLY A 148 5.46 7.13 1.60
C GLY A 148 4.06 7.42 1.07
N LEU A 149 3.07 7.08 1.89
CA LEU A 149 1.66 7.40 1.68
C LEU A 149 1.28 8.59 2.56
N SER A 150 0.71 9.63 1.97
CA SER A 150 0.28 10.83 2.69
C SER A 150 -1.12 10.64 3.29
N SER A 151 -1.27 10.99 4.57
CA SER A 151 -2.56 10.99 5.28
C SER A 151 -3.48 12.16 4.91
N VAL A 152 -2.98 13.13 4.12
CA VAL A 152 -3.76 14.29 3.69
C VAL A 152 -4.92 13.84 2.79
N ASN A 153 -6.12 14.36 3.06
CA ASN A 153 -7.38 14.01 2.36
C ASN A 153 -7.81 12.53 2.47
N PHE A 154 -7.18 11.74 3.34
CA PHE A 154 -7.47 10.31 3.49
C PHE A 154 -8.81 10.02 4.16
N ARG A 155 -9.10 10.67 5.29
CA ARG A 155 -10.18 10.28 6.23
C ARG A 155 -11.57 10.14 5.59
N ALA A 156 -11.96 11.10 4.75
CA ALA A 156 -13.28 11.07 4.09
C ALA A 156 -13.40 9.91 3.08
N ARG A 157 -12.30 9.58 2.39
CA ARG A 157 -12.26 8.47 1.42
C ARG A 157 -12.13 7.13 2.11
N TYR A 158 -11.45 7.10 3.25
CA TYR A 158 -11.40 5.93 4.11
C TYR A 158 -12.78 5.54 4.65
N ALA A 159 -13.60 6.51 5.08
CA ALA A 159 -14.98 6.23 5.50
C ALA A 159 -15.79 5.58 4.36
N ALA A 160 -15.73 6.15 3.15
CA ALA A 160 -16.40 5.55 1.98
C ALA A 160 -15.87 4.15 1.64
N PHE A 161 -14.58 3.90 1.85
CA PHE A 161 -13.99 2.56 1.67
C PHE A 161 -14.52 1.54 2.69
N LEU A 162 -14.72 1.95 3.95
CA LEU A 162 -15.35 1.09 4.97
C LEU A 162 -16.82 0.80 4.63
N ASP A 163 -17.56 1.80 4.14
CA ASP A 163 -18.94 1.61 3.67
C ASP A 163 -19.00 0.63 2.49
N CYS A 164 -18.07 0.74 1.53
CA CYS A 164 -17.94 -0.22 0.45
C CYS A 164 -17.66 -1.63 0.99
N GLN A 165 -16.73 -1.77 1.93
CA GLN A 165 -16.37 -3.07 2.50
C GLN A 165 -17.53 -3.74 3.22
N ALA A 166 -18.38 -2.95 3.90
CA ALA A 166 -19.59 -3.45 4.55
C ALA A 166 -20.64 -3.97 3.55
N ASN A 167 -20.59 -3.53 2.30
CA ASN A 167 -21.48 -3.95 1.21
C ASN A 167 -20.88 -5.05 0.32
N LEU A 168 -19.69 -5.57 0.63
CA LEU A 168 -19.10 -6.69 -0.10
C LEU A 168 -19.91 -7.97 0.11
N LEU A 169 -20.04 -8.77 -0.95
CA LEU A 169 -20.69 -10.07 -0.87
C LEU A 169 -19.89 -10.99 0.07
N PRO A 170 -20.57 -11.78 0.93
CA PRO A 170 -19.92 -12.71 1.85
C PRO A 170 -19.46 -14.02 1.17
N TYR A 171 -19.26 -13.99 -0.15
CA TYR A 171 -18.82 -15.11 -0.98
C TYR A 171 -18.03 -14.59 -2.18
N SER A 172 -17.06 -15.37 -2.65
CA SER A 172 -16.29 -15.01 -3.84
C SER A 172 -16.92 -15.58 -5.10
N PHE A 173 -16.45 -15.13 -6.27
CA PHE A 173 -16.89 -15.69 -7.55
C PHE A 173 -16.63 -17.20 -7.63
N GLU A 174 -15.49 -17.67 -7.09
CA GLU A 174 -15.11 -19.08 -7.09
C GLU A 174 -16.11 -19.94 -6.28
N ASP A 175 -16.80 -19.38 -5.28
CA ASP A 175 -17.82 -20.07 -4.51
C ASP A 175 -19.13 -20.31 -5.31
N ILE A 176 -19.42 -19.47 -6.31
CA ILE A 176 -20.66 -19.52 -7.09
C ILE A 176 -20.49 -20.07 -8.50
N ALA A 177 -19.27 -20.06 -9.04
CA ALA A 177 -18.97 -20.48 -10.43
C ALA A 177 -19.42 -21.91 -10.76
N PHE A 178 -19.50 -22.81 -9.77
CA PHE A 178 -20.01 -24.18 -9.92
C PHE A 178 -21.23 -24.41 -9.03
N SER A 179 -22.39 -23.95 -9.50
CA SER A 179 -23.67 -24.14 -8.80
C SER A 179 -24.53 -25.20 -9.50
N VAL A 180 -24.67 -26.37 -8.87
CA VAL A 180 -25.61 -27.40 -9.32
C VAL A 180 -27.03 -26.99 -8.89
N LEU A 181 -27.90 -26.80 -9.87
CA LEU A 181 -29.32 -26.50 -9.66
C LEU A 181 -30.13 -27.79 -9.84
N ASN A 182 -30.81 -28.21 -8.77
CA ASN A 182 -31.65 -29.41 -8.79
C ASN A 182 -33.12 -29.01 -8.94
N TYR A 183 -33.83 -29.78 -9.75
CA TYR A 183 -35.28 -29.69 -9.91
C TYR A 183 -35.97 -30.65 -8.94
N VAL A 184 -37.19 -30.31 -8.52
CA VAL A 184 -38.04 -31.26 -7.79
C VAL A 184 -38.41 -32.40 -8.75
N ASN A 185 -38.46 -33.64 -8.26
CA ASN A 185 -38.70 -34.83 -9.08
C ASN A 185 -39.90 -34.62 -10.03
N ASN A 186 -39.65 -34.74 -11.33
CA ASN A 186 -40.64 -34.59 -12.41
C ASN A 186 -41.37 -33.23 -12.43
N ALA A 187 -40.75 -32.15 -11.97
CA ALA A 187 -41.30 -30.81 -12.03
C ALA A 187 -40.28 -29.81 -12.61
N ASP A 188 -40.78 -28.79 -13.31
CA ASP A 188 -39.97 -27.67 -13.83
C ASP A 188 -39.61 -26.64 -12.73
N THR A 189 -39.97 -26.93 -11.48
CA THR A 189 -39.68 -26.08 -10.32
C THR A 189 -38.35 -26.49 -9.68
N LEU A 190 -37.48 -25.52 -9.43
CA LEU A 190 -36.25 -25.70 -8.66
C LEU A 190 -36.56 -26.12 -7.21
N THR A 191 -35.67 -26.90 -6.60
CA THR A 191 -35.75 -27.15 -5.15
C THR A 191 -35.57 -25.82 -4.39
N PRO A 192 -36.17 -25.65 -3.20
CA PRO A 192 -36.03 -24.41 -2.43
C PRO A 192 -34.58 -23.97 -2.21
N HIS A 193 -33.69 -24.95 -1.97
CA HIS A 193 -32.25 -24.71 -1.86
C HIS A 193 -31.63 -24.19 -3.17
N SER A 194 -32.02 -24.75 -4.32
CA SER A 194 -31.51 -24.30 -5.63
C SER A 194 -32.05 -22.91 -6.01
N SER A 195 -33.30 -22.60 -5.66
CA SER A 195 -33.87 -21.25 -5.84
C SER A 195 -33.13 -20.21 -5.02
N GLN A 196 -32.92 -20.46 -3.73
CA GLN A 196 -32.18 -19.53 -2.85
C GLN A 196 -30.71 -19.35 -3.30
N ARG A 197 -30.13 -20.36 -3.96
CA ARG A 197 -28.79 -20.26 -4.53
C ARG A 197 -28.77 -19.46 -5.84
N LEU A 198 -29.82 -19.56 -6.65
CA LEU A 198 -29.99 -18.76 -7.87
C LEU A 198 -30.11 -17.26 -7.54
N ASP A 199 -30.79 -16.90 -6.46
CA ASP A 199 -30.92 -15.50 -6.02
C ASP A 199 -29.58 -14.83 -5.64
N ARG A 200 -28.50 -15.62 -5.49
CA ARG A 200 -27.15 -15.14 -5.15
C ARG A 200 -26.24 -14.92 -6.36
N ILE A 201 -26.69 -15.29 -7.55
CA ILE A 201 -25.95 -15.22 -8.83
C ILE A 201 -26.43 -14.00 -9.61
#